data_AF-A0A382WP32-F1
#
_entry.id   AF-A0A382WP32-F1
#
_cell.length_a   1.000
_cell.length_b   1.000
_cell.length_c   1.000
_cell.angle_alpha   90.00
_cell.angle_beta   90.00
_cell.angle_gamma   90.00
#
_symmetry.space_group_name_H-M   'P 1'
#
loop_
_entity.id
_entity.type
_entity.pdbx_description
1 polymer ?
#
loop_
_entity_poly.entity_id
_entity_poly.type
_entity_poly.pdbx_seq_one_letter_code
_entity_poly.pdbx_strand_id
1 'polypeptide(L)'
;METLFGASTQLLAQIIGLTSILIIIGILGLSLTNRIMFRIGSRNITRTPLQSLLIVIGLMLSTTIIGASLGVGDTVAHSIRKVALEGTGYVDQEIEPQGNIIFGNSYISTRDAGNIREIAFENELVDGVIFRIQSVTPVVNSRTDRTESRMILRGYSENDQPDFGTLKTTSGEIIKLADL
;
A
#
# COMPACT_ATOMS: atom_id res chain seq x y z
N MET A 1 6.78 -4.66 7.41
CA MET A 1 6.40 -3.76 8.51
C MET A 1 7.64 -3.10 9.12
N GLU A 2 7.78 -1.77 9.00
CA GLU A 2 8.84 -1.06 9.75
C GLU A 2 8.38 -0.66 11.16
N THR A 3 7.08 -0.42 11.34
CA THR A 3 6.48 -0.05 12.62
C THR A 3 5.19 -0.82 12.91
N LEU A 4 4.97 -1.17 14.17
CA LEU A 4 3.76 -1.77 14.73
C LEU A 4 3.38 -0.93 15.95
N PHE A 5 2.17 -0.35 15.96
CA PHE A 5 1.70 0.59 17.00
C PHE A 5 2.63 1.79 17.24
N GLY A 6 3.29 2.29 16.19
CA GLY A 6 4.23 3.42 16.28
C GLY A 6 5.63 3.06 16.80
N ALA A 7 5.90 1.79 17.14
CA ALA A 7 7.22 1.30 17.53
C ALA A 7 7.81 0.39 16.45
N SER A 8 9.14 0.31 16.33
CA SER A 8 9.77 -0.59 15.36
C SER A 8 9.41 -2.05 15.62
N THR A 9 8.96 -2.76 14.58
CA THR A 9 8.61 -4.19 14.65
C THR A 9 9.80 -5.04 15.08
N GLN A 10 10.99 -4.69 14.57
CA GLN A 10 12.23 -5.35 14.91
C GLN A 10 12.59 -5.15 16.38
N LEU A 11 12.45 -3.94 16.91
CA LEU A 11 12.69 -3.66 18.32
C LEU A 11 11.71 -4.41 19.22
N LEU A 12 10.43 -4.41 18.88
CA LEU A 12 9.40 -5.17 19.60
C LEU A 12 9.71 -6.67 19.62
N ALA A 13 10.05 -7.24 18.46
CA ALA A 13 10.41 -8.66 18.34
C ALA A 13 11.65 -8.99 19.18
N GLN A 14 12.66 -8.13 19.17
CA GLN A 14 13.87 -8.29 19.98
C GLN A 14 13.55 -8.25 21.48
N ILE A 15 12.81 -7.24 21.94
CA ILE A 15 12.47 -7.08 23.37
C ILE A 15 11.64 -8.27 23.86
N ILE A 16 10.58 -8.63 23.15
CA ILE A 16 9.70 -9.75 23.52
C ILE A 16 10.51 -11.06 23.49
N GLY A 17 11.27 -11.30 22.41
CA GLY A 17 12.09 -12.50 22.28
C GLY A 17 13.14 -12.63 23.39
N LEU A 18 13.88 -11.57 23.69
CA LEU A 18 14.90 -11.57 24.74
C LEU A 18 14.27 -11.79 26.13
N THR A 19 13.14 -11.14 26.40
CA THR A 19 12.41 -11.29 27.66
C THR A 19 11.86 -12.70 27.81
N SER A 20 11.28 -13.28 26.75
CA SER A 20 10.82 -14.68 26.76
C SER A 20 11.97 -15.66 26.99
N ILE A 21 13.13 -15.45 26.36
CA ILE A 21 14.32 -16.28 26.58
C ILE A 21 14.79 -16.17 28.04
N LEU A 22 14.87 -14.95 28.60
CA LEU A 22 15.25 -14.74 29.99
C LEU A 22 14.29 -15.42 30.97
N ILE A 23 12.98 -15.34 30.71
CA ILE A 23 11.97 -16.04 31.51
C ILE A 23 12.17 -17.55 31.44
N ILE A 24 12.39 -18.11 30.24
CA ILE A 24 12.64 -19.55 30.06
C ILE A 24 13.90 -19.99 30.82
N ILE A 25 15.00 -19.23 30.70
CA ILE A 25 16.24 -19.51 31.43
C ILE A 25 16.00 -19.45 32.95
N GLY A 26 15.26 -18.44 33.42
CA GLY A 26 14.89 -18.32 34.84
C GLY A 26 14.08 -19.52 35.33
N ILE A 27 13.08 -19.96 34.57
CA ILE A 27 12.27 -21.14 34.88
C ILE A 27 13.14 -22.40 34.90
N LEU A 28 14.06 -22.57 33.94
CA LEU A 28 14.98 -23.71 33.90
C LEU A 28 15.93 -23.72 35.10
N GLY A 29 16.49 -22.56 35.47
CA GLY A 29 17.35 -22.41 36.64
C GLY A 29 16.61 -22.73 37.95
N LEU A 30 15.37 -22.24 38.09
CA LEU A 30 14.50 -22.57 39.22
C LEU A 30 14.11 -24.05 39.25
N SER A 31 13.91 -24.68 38.09
CA SER A 31 13.58 -26.10 37.98
C SER A 31 14.73 -27.00 38.45
N LEU A 32 15.97 -26.61 38.16
CA LEU A 32 17.18 -27.31 38.60
C LEU A 32 17.40 -27.21 40.11
N THR A 33 17.16 -26.04 40.69
CA THR A 33 17.33 -25.79 42.14
C THR A 33 16.17 -26.36 42.96
N ASN A 34 14.92 -26.18 42.51
CA ASN A 34 13.70 -26.60 43.21
C ASN A 34 13.04 -27.81 42.58
N ARG A 35 13.79 -28.92 42.52
CA ARG A 35 13.39 -30.16 41.84
C ARG A 35 12.09 -30.78 42.37
N ILE A 36 11.78 -30.59 43.66
CA ILE A 36 10.53 -31.08 44.28
C ILE A 36 9.32 -30.35 43.68
N MET A 37 9.39 -29.03 43.59
CA MET A 37 8.29 -28.19 43.09
C MET A 37 8.04 -28.45 41.60
N PHE A 38 9.12 -28.58 40.81
CA PHE A 38 9.02 -29.00 39.41
C PHE A 38 8.36 -30.38 39.26
N ARG A 39 8.75 -31.36 40.09
CA ARG A 39 8.19 -32.72 40.05
C ARG A 39 6.71 -32.76 40.42
N ILE A 40 6.26 -31.91 41.35
CA ILE A 40 4.85 -31.79 41.71
C ILE A 40 4.07 -31.17 40.54
N GLY A 41 4.58 -30.09 39.94
CA GLY A 41 3.95 -29.42 38.79
C GLY A 41 3.86 -30.32 37.54
N SER A 42 4.95 -30.98 37.16
CA SER A 42 4.97 -31.83 35.96
C SER A 42 4.08 -33.08 36.09
N ARG A 43 3.98 -33.64 37.30
CA ARG A 43 3.09 -34.77 37.57
C ARG A 43 1.62 -34.41 37.37
N ASN A 44 1.23 -33.17 37.63
CA ASN A 44 -0.15 -32.73 37.44
C ASN A 44 -0.52 -32.75 35.94
N ILE A 45 0.37 -32.22 35.09
CA ILE A 45 0.21 -32.21 33.63
C ILE A 45 0.03 -33.64 33.08
N THR A 46 0.87 -34.58 33.54
CA THR A 46 0.80 -35.98 33.08
C THR A 46 -0.43 -36.74 33.59
N ARG A 47 -1.01 -36.32 34.73
CA ARG A 47 -2.15 -37.01 35.35
C ARG A 47 -3.49 -36.60 34.74
N THR A 48 -3.60 -35.40 34.18
CA THR A 48 -4.81 -34.90 33.50
C THR A 48 -4.50 -34.51 32.05
N PRO A 49 -4.15 -35.47 31.18
CA PRO A 49 -3.62 -35.20 29.85
C PRO A 49 -4.62 -34.45 28.96
N LEU A 50 -5.92 -34.77 29.05
CA LEU A 50 -6.95 -34.14 28.22
C LEU A 50 -7.14 -32.65 28.57
N GLN A 51 -7.17 -32.32 29.87
CA GLN A 51 -7.34 -30.95 30.32
C GLN A 51 -6.11 -30.09 29.98
N SER A 52 -4.91 -30.62 30.20
CA SER A 52 -3.67 -29.94 29.86
C SER A 52 -3.56 -29.69 28.35
N LEU A 53 -3.95 -30.68 27.53
CA LEU A 53 -3.99 -30.54 26.08
C LEU A 53 -4.96 -29.46 25.64
N LEU A 54 -6.18 -29.42 26.20
CA LEU A 54 -7.18 -28.39 25.89
C LEU A 54 -6.66 -26.98 26.21
N ILE A 55 -5.95 -26.80 27.32
CA ILE A 55 -5.35 -25.50 27.68
C ILE A 55 -4.29 -25.09 26.65
N VAL A 56 -3.36 -25.99 26.31
CA VAL A 56 -2.31 -25.70 25.32
C VAL A 56 -2.92 -25.37 23.96
N ILE A 57 -3.91 -26.14 23.51
CA ILE A 57 -4.60 -25.88 22.25
C ILE A 57 -5.29 -24.52 22.29
N GLY A 58 -5.98 -24.17 23.37
CA GLY A 58 -6.63 -22.85 23.51
C GLY A 58 -5.63 -21.69 23.44
N LEU A 59 -4.49 -21.81 24.15
CA LEU A 59 -3.42 -20.81 24.13
C LEU A 59 -2.76 -20.69 22.74
N MET A 60 -2.48 -21.82 22.09
CA MET A 60 -1.90 -21.86 20.75
C MET A 60 -2.86 -21.30 19.71
N LEU A 61 -4.15 -21.62 19.82
CA LEU A 61 -5.19 -21.13 18.92
C LEU A 61 -5.35 -19.62 19.05
N SER A 62 -5.40 -19.08 20.28
CA SER A 62 -5.45 -17.63 20.50
C SER A 62 -4.25 -16.92 19.87
N THR A 63 -3.04 -17.45 20.09
CA THR A 63 -1.81 -16.88 19.52
C THR A 63 -1.80 -16.97 17.99
N THR A 64 -2.25 -18.10 17.42
CA THR A 64 -2.34 -18.30 15.97
C THR A 64 -3.37 -17.37 15.34
N ILE A 65 -4.54 -17.19 15.94
CA ILE A 65 -5.58 -16.28 15.44
C ILE A 65 -5.07 -14.85 15.41
N ILE A 66 -4.45 -14.38 16.49
CA ILE A 66 -3.89 -13.03 16.57
C ILE A 66 -2.77 -12.86 15.52
N GLY A 67 -1.84 -13.82 15.44
CA GLY A 67 -0.75 -13.78 14.46
C GLY A 67 -1.24 -13.79 13.01
N ALA A 68 -2.22 -14.64 12.69
CA ALA A 68 -2.82 -14.69 11.36
C ALA A 68 -3.57 -13.40 11.02
N SER A 69 -4.31 -12.82 11.97
CA SER A 69 -5.01 -11.55 11.77
C SER A 69 -4.05 -10.40 11.46
N LEU A 70 -2.91 -10.33 12.16
CA LEU A 70 -1.86 -9.33 11.89
C LEU A 70 -1.22 -9.54 10.52
N GLY A 71 -0.90 -10.78 10.14
CA GLY A 71 -0.30 -11.10 8.84
C GLY A 71 -1.22 -10.82 7.66
N VAL A 72 -2.50 -11.17 7.77
CA VAL A 72 -3.52 -10.88 6.75
C VAL A 72 -3.75 -9.38 6.65
N GLY A 73 -3.85 -8.67 7.80
CA GLY A 73 -4.01 -7.22 7.82
C GLY A 73 -2.90 -6.49 7.08
N ASP A 74 -1.64 -6.88 7.29
CA ASP A 74 -0.48 -6.31 6.59
C ASP A 74 -0.53 -6.57 5.08
N THR A 75 -0.85 -7.79 4.70
CA THR A 75 -0.90 -8.18 3.28
C THR A 75 -2.00 -7.41 2.55
N VAL A 76 -3.18 -7.26 3.16
CA VAL A 76 -4.29 -6.50 2.59
C VAL A 76 -3.92 -5.02 2.49
N ALA A 77 -3.36 -4.43 3.55
CA ALA A 77 -2.94 -3.03 3.54
C ALA A 77 -1.86 -2.77 2.47
N HIS A 78 -0.86 -3.65 2.37
CA HIS A 78 0.17 -3.59 1.35
C HIS A 78 -0.43 -3.70 -0.06
N SER A 79 -1.37 -4.62 -0.27
CA SER A 79 -2.03 -4.80 -1.56
C SER A 79 -2.83 -3.56 -1.97
N ILE A 80 -3.60 -2.97 -1.04
CA ILE A 80 -4.34 -1.73 -1.30
C ILE A 80 -3.37 -0.59 -1.64
N ARG A 81 -2.31 -0.41 -0.83
CA ARG A 81 -1.31 0.63 -1.08
C ARG A 81 -0.63 0.44 -2.43
N LYS A 82 -0.26 -0.79 -2.76
CA LYS A 82 0.37 -1.12 -4.05
C LYS A 82 -0.55 -0.78 -5.21
N VAL A 83 -1.80 -1.24 -5.18
CA VAL A 83 -2.77 -0.94 -6.24
C VAL A 83 -3.04 0.57 -6.35
N ALA A 84 -3.12 1.28 -5.23
CA ALA A 84 -3.30 2.72 -5.23
C ALA A 84 -2.12 3.45 -5.90
N LEU A 85 -0.87 3.10 -5.54
CA LEU A 85 0.33 3.71 -6.09
C LEU A 85 0.59 3.30 -7.56
N GLU A 86 0.37 2.03 -7.91
CA GLU A 86 0.48 1.58 -9.31
C GLU A 86 -0.62 2.20 -10.18
N GLY A 87 -1.80 2.46 -9.62
CA GLY A 87 -2.93 3.08 -10.31
C GLY A 87 -2.72 4.56 -10.64
N THR A 88 -1.99 5.29 -9.80
CA THR A 88 -1.62 6.70 -10.07
C THR A 88 -0.43 6.81 -11.03
N GLY A 89 0.40 5.78 -11.13
CA GLY A 89 1.56 5.77 -12.02
C GLY A 89 2.59 6.82 -11.59
N TYR A 90 3.00 7.67 -12.52
CA TYR A 90 3.98 8.75 -12.29
C TYR A 90 3.33 10.06 -11.82
N VAL A 91 2.06 10.03 -11.38
CA VAL A 91 1.33 11.23 -10.97
C VAL A 91 1.11 11.21 -9.47
N ASP A 92 1.76 12.13 -8.75
CA ASP A 92 1.58 12.27 -7.30
C ASP A 92 0.50 13.30 -6.93
N GLN A 93 0.39 14.37 -7.71
CA GLN A 93 -0.53 15.47 -7.45
C GLN A 93 -1.26 15.91 -8.72
N GLU A 94 -2.58 16.03 -8.62
CA GLU A 94 -3.43 16.60 -9.66
C GLU A 94 -3.95 17.97 -9.20
N ILE A 95 -3.77 18.98 -10.04
CA ILE A 95 -4.27 20.33 -9.81
C ILE A 95 -5.45 20.54 -10.74
N GLU A 96 -6.64 20.70 -10.16
CA GLU A 96 -7.85 21.02 -10.88
C GLU A 96 -8.25 22.48 -10.62
N PRO A 97 -8.77 23.18 -11.64
CA PRO A 97 -9.25 24.53 -11.45
C PRO A 97 -10.47 24.53 -10.52
N GLN A 98 -10.44 25.37 -9.49
CA GLN A 98 -11.58 25.56 -8.62
C GLN A 98 -12.68 26.30 -9.39
N GLY A 99 -13.81 25.63 -9.63
CA GLY A 99 -14.94 26.25 -10.31
C GLY A 99 -16.24 25.49 -10.10
N ASN A 100 -17.34 26.24 -10.05
CA ASN A 100 -18.67 25.65 -9.92
C ASN A 100 -19.10 25.03 -11.25
N ILE A 101 -19.35 23.73 -11.24
CA ILE A 101 -19.91 22.94 -12.35
C ILE A 101 -21.19 23.60 -12.92
N ILE A 102 -21.88 24.40 -12.10
CA ILE A 102 -23.12 25.11 -12.43
C ILE A 102 -22.92 26.29 -13.40
N PHE A 103 -21.74 26.94 -13.41
CA PHE A 103 -21.50 28.16 -14.21
C PHE A 103 -20.58 27.95 -15.43
N GLY A 104 -20.22 26.69 -15.73
CA GLY A 104 -19.39 26.31 -16.87
C GLY A 104 -18.10 25.60 -16.46
N ASN A 105 -17.46 24.95 -17.43
CA ASN A 105 -16.17 24.29 -17.21
C ASN A 105 -15.12 25.34 -16.81
N SER A 106 -14.54 25.17 -15.62
CA SER A 106 -13.38 25.95 -15.21
C SER A 106 -12.15 25.33 -15.84
N TYR A 107 -11.27 26.16 -16.41
CA TYR A 107 -10.03 25.73 -17.02
C TYR A 107 -8.89 26.54 -16.42
N ILE A 108 -7.72 25.90 -16.28
CA ILE A 108 -6.49 26.60 -15.95
C ILE A 108 -6.06 27.36 -17.20
N SER A 109 -5.92 28.69 -17.09
CA SER A 109 -5.47 29.51 -18.22
C SER A 109 -4.02 29.17 -18.60
N THR A 110 -3.63 29.38 -19.85
CA THR A 110 -2.24 29.15 -20.30
C THR A 110 -1.22 29.95 -19.48
N ARG A 111 -1.60 31.14 -19.02
CA ARG A 111 -0.76 31.98 -18.15
C ARG A 111 -0.57 31.34 -16.78
N ASP A 112 -1.64 30.86 -16.16
CA ASP A 112 -1.57 30.22 -14.84
C ASP A 112 -0.84 28.87 -14.92
N ALA A 113 -1.02 28.13 -16.02
CA ALA A 113 -0.25 26.92 -16.29
C ALA A 113 1.26 27.21 -16.36
N GLY A 114 1.67 28.29 -17.02
CA GLY A 114 3.06 28.75 -17.03
C GLY A 114 3.60 29.03 -15.62
N ASN A 115 2.84 29.76 -14.82
CA ASN A 115 3.22 30.07 -13.43
C ASN A 115 3.30 28.82 -12.55
N ILE A 116 2.34 27.89 -12.67
CA ILE A 116 2.36 26.62 -11.93
C ILE A 116 3.62 25.83 -12.26
N ARG A 117 3.98 25.76 -13.54
CA ARG A 117 5.19 25.08 -13.98
C ARG A 117 6.45 25.70 -13.39
N GLU A 118 6.56 27.02 -13.42
CA GLU A 118 7.70 27.74 -12.85
C GLU A 118 7.85 27.45 -11.34
N ILE A 119 6.77 27.60 -10.58
CA ILE A 119 6.75 27.31 -9.13
C ILE A 119 7.07 25.85 -8.84
N ALA A 120 6.55 24.92 -9.64
CA ALA A 120 6.78 23.49 -9.42
C ALA A 120 8.27 23.14 -9.59
N PHE A 121 8.93 23.70 -10.61
CA PHE A 121 10.37 23.49 -10.84
C PHE A 121 11.29 24.26 -9.90
N GLU A 122 10.78 25.15 -9.04
CA GLU A 122 11.57 25.69 -7.92
C GLU A 122 11.90 24.61 -6.88
N ASN A 123 11.14 23.51 -6.85
CA ASN A 123 11.35 22.39 -5.95
C ASN A 123 12.07 21.24 -6.65
N GLU A 124 13.25 20.87 -6.15
CA GLU A 124 14.07 19.76 -6.66
C GLU A 124 13.38 18.39 -6.57
N LEU A 125 12.29 18.26 -5.80
CA LEU A 125 11.51 17.04 -5.68
C LEU A 125 10.48 16.84 -6.80
N VAL A 126 10.28 17.82 -7.69
CA VAL A 126 9.34 17.71 -8.80
C VAL A 126 10.08 17.23 -10.05
N ASP A 127 9.82 16.00 -10.45
CA ASP A 127 10.44 15.40 -11.63
C ASP A 127 9.86 15.93 -12.95
N GLY A 128 8.58 16.30 -12.97
CA GLY A 128 7.92 16.78 -14.19
C GLY A 128 6.52 17.36 -13.93
N VAL A 129 6.05 18.16 -14.90
CA VAL A 129 4.70 18.76 -14.87
C VAL A 129 4.06 18.60 -16.25
N ILE A 130 2.96 17.86 -16.31
CA ILE A 130 2.17 17.68 -17.53
C ILE A 130 0.79 18.33 -17.40
N PHE A 131 0.42 19.09 -18.43
CA PHE A 131 -0.93 19.63 -18.54
C PHE A 131 -1.81 18.73 -19.39
N ARG A 132 -3.06 18.56 -18.94
CA ARG A 132 -4.08 17.76 -19.61
C ARG A 132 -5.35 18.58 -19.83
N ILE A 133 -5.95 18.43 -20.99
CA ILE A 133 -7.34 18.84 -21.26
C ILE A 133 -8.19 17.58 -21.34
N GLN A 134 -9.34 17.57 -20.65
CA GLN A 134 -10.27 16.44 -20.66
C GLN A 134 -11.66 16.92 -21.05
N SER A 135 -12.31 16.17 -21.94
CA SER A 135 -13.72 16.35 -22.29
C SER A 135 -14.41 15.00 -22.39
N VAL A 136 -15.72 14.98 -22.16
CA VAL A 136 -16.55 13.78 -22.28
C VAL A 136 -17.46 13.97 -23.49
N THR A 137 -17.32 13.11 -24.49
CA THR A 137 -18.05 13.21 -25.77
C THR A 137 -18.55 11.83 -26.21
N PRO A 138 -19.71 11.74 -26.88
CA PRO A 138 -20.10 10.52 -27.58
C PRO A 138 -19.18 10.29 -28.78
N VAL A 139 -18.89 9.03 -29.08
CA VAL A 139 -18.04 8.63 -30.22
C VAL A 139 -18.68 7.45 -30.97
N VAL A 140 -18.56 7.46 -32.30
CA VAL A 140 -19.07 6.40 -33.17
C VAL A 140 -17.90 5.71 -33.84
N ASN A 141 -17.88 4.37 -33.79
CA ASN A 141 -16.87 3.56 -34.47
C ASN A 141 -17.30 3.28 -35.92
N SER A 142 -16.67 3.96 -36.88
CA SER A 142 -17.01 3.88 -38.32
C SER A 142 -16.81 2.49 -38.95
N ARG A 143 -16.11 1.55 -38.31
CA ARG A 143 -15.95 0.17 -38.82
C ARG A 143 -17.11 -0.74 -38.44
N THR A 144 -17.76 -0.48 -37.31
CA THR A 144 -18.75 -1.39 -36.70
C THR A 144 -20.12 -0.75 -36.51
N ASP A 145 -20.26 0.54 -36.83
CA ASP A 145 -21.45 1.36 -36.60
C ASP A 145 -21.95 1.32 -35.14
N ARG A 146 -21.05 1.05 -34.19
CA ARG A 146 -21.34 1.07 -32.76
C ARG A 146 -21.05 2.45 -32.17
N THR A 147 -21.97 2.91 -31.33
CA THR A 147 -21.85 4.18 -30.61
C THR A 147 -21.50 3.93 -29.16
N GLU A 148 -20.50 4.65 -28.66
CA GLU A 148 -20.25 4.81 -27.23
C GLU A 148 -20.79 6.18 -26.81
N SER A 149 -21.75 6.18 -25.89
CA SER A 149 -22.44 7.41 -25.48
C SER A 149 -21.53 8.33 -24.67
N ARG A 150 -20.56 7.76 -23.95
CA ARG A 150 -19.74 8.50 -23.01
C ARG A 150 -18.27 8.08 -23.07
N MET A 151 -17.52 8.69 -23.98
CA MET A 151 -16.08 8.50 -24.08
C MET A 151 -15.32 9.68 -23.46
N ILE A 152 -14.27 9.40 -22.69
CA ILE A 152 -13.38 10.43 -22.15
C ILE A 152 -12.28 10.68 -23.18
N LEU A 153 -12.25 11.88 -23.75
CA LEU A 153 -11.17 12.37 -24.59
C LEU A 153 -10.18 13.15 -23.73
N ARG A 154 -8.90 12.79 -23.79
CA ARG A 154 -7.80 13.46 -23.08
C ARG A 154 -6.76 13.92 -24.09
N GLY A 155 -6.37 15.18 -24.01
CA GLY A 155 -5.20 15.73 -24.69
C GLY A 155 -4.12 16.03 -23.67
N TYR A 156 -2.88 15.66 -23.97
CA TYR A 156 -1.71 15.92 -23.14
C TYR A 156 -0.70 16.75 -23.93
N SER A 157 0.18 17.47 -23.24
CA SER A 157 1.31 18.15 -23.91
C SER A 157 2.39 17.13 -24.30
N GLU A 158 2.79 17.15 -25.58
CA GLU A 158 3.82 16.23 -26.12
C GLU A 158 5.19 16.43 -25.46
N ASN A 159 5.55 17.68 -25.15
CA ASN A 159 6.85 18.02 -24.57
C ASN A 159 7.00 17.53 -23.12
N ASP A 160 5.89 17.40 -22.40
CA ASP A 160 5.87 17.03 -20.98
C ASP A 160 5.79 15.50 -20.78
N GLN A 161 5.42 14.73 -21.81
CA GLN A 161 5.21 13.28 -21.73
C GLN A 161 6.41 12.45 -21.23
N PRO A 162 7.68 12.76 -21.55
CA PRO A 162 8.82 11.92 -21.17
C PRO A 162 8.94 11.67 -19.66
N ASP A 163 8.55 12.63 -18.84
CA ASP A 163 8.66 12.53 -17.37
C ASP A 163 7.55 11.64 -16.76
N PHE A 164 6.51 11.32 -17.56
CA PHE A 164 5.33 10.56 -17.13
C PHE A 164 5.31 9.13 -17.73
N GLY A 165 6.50 8.59 -18.01
CA GLY A 165 6.69 7.22 -18.48
C GLY A 165 6.64 7.05 -20.00
N THR A 166 6.94 5.85 -20.48
CA THR A 166 7.03 5.54 -21.92
C THR A 166 5.76 4.90 -22.47
N LEU A 167 5.27 5.37 -23.61
CA LEU A 167 4.22 4.69 -24.36
C LEU A 167 4.83 3.53 -25.16
N LYS A 168 4.18 2.37 -25.12
CA LYS A 168 4.60 1.17 -25.85
C LYS A 168 3.46 0.65 -26.71
N THR A 169 3.75 0.34 -27.96
CA THR A 169 2.81 -0.33 -28.86
C THR A 169 2.60 -1.79 -28.44
N THR A 170 1.60 -2.45 -29.02
CA THR A 170 1.39 -3.89 -28.83
C THR A 170 2.54 -4.75 -29.36
N SER A 171 3.34 -4.22 -30.30
CA SER A 171 4.59 -4.84 -30.79
C SER A 171 5.80 -4.57 -29.89
N GLY A 172 5.65 -3.77 -28.82
CA GLY A 172 6.70 -3.45 -27.86
C GLY A 172 7.61 -2.29 -28.27
N GLU A 173 7.29 -1.58 -29.36
CA GLU A 173 8.01 -0.39 -29.79
C GLU A 173 7.67 0.81 -28.90
N ILE A 174 8.68 1.59 -28.53
CA ILE A 174 8.49 2.82 -27.75
C ILE A 174 8.09 3.94 -28.72
N ILE A 175 6.95 4.56 -28.46
CA ILE A 175 6.43 5.68 -29.24
C ILE A 175 6.31 6.92 -28.36
N LYS A 176 6.35 8.12 -28.96
CA LYS A 176 6.05 9.37 -28.27
C LYS A 176 4.63 9.81 -28.57
N LEU A 177 4.11 10.70 -27.73
CA LEU A 177 2.79 11.28 -27.97
C LEU A 177 2.74 12.08 -29.30
N ALA A 178 3.86 12.66 -29.72
CA ALA A 178 4.00 13.38 -31.00
C ALA A 178 3.88 12.46 -32.24
N ASP A 179 3.99 11.14 -32.07
CA ASP A 179 3.93 10.17 -33.17
C ASP A 179 2.51 9.61 -33.39
N LEU A 180 1.52 10.06 -32.59
CA LEU A 180 0.12 9.60 -32.59
C LEU A 180 -0.83 10.62 -33.24
#